data_AF-A0A382DFL7-F1
#
_entry.id   AF-A0A382DFL7-F1
#
_cell.length_a   1.000
_cell.length_b   1.000
_cell.length_c   1.000
_cell.angle_alpha   90.00
_cell.angle_beta   90.00
_cell.angle_gamma   90.00
#
_symmetry.space_group_name_H-M   'P 1'
#
loop_
_entity.id
_entity.type
_entity.pdbx_description
1 polymer ?
#
loop_
_entity_poly.entity_id
_entity_poly.type
_entity_poly.pdbx_seq_one_letter_code
_entity_poly.pdbx_strand_id
1 'polypeptide(L)'
;MELLVLGYLILNLTDSAFQVGLIAVFLNIPRPLLALFAGLLADRLDRRRILIGTHATYLGLATAILLLLISGDVQPWHVFIAVLVQGATRVTDDPARRTAISDLAGHEHLASAMSLET
;
A
#
# COMPACT_ATOMS: atom_id res chain seq x y z
N MET A 1 6.25 9.59 3.26
CA MET A 1 5.41 10.72 3.72
C MET A 1 4.03 10.28 4.22
N GLU A 2 3.37 9.30 3.61
CA GLU A 2 2.02 8.85 4.00
C GLU A 2 1.86 8.44 5.48
N LEU A 3 2.78 7.63 6.02
CA LEU A 3 2.76 7.21 7.43
C LEU A 3 2.71 8.40 8.39
N LEU A 4 3.41 9.49 8.06
CA LEU A 4 3.41 10.71 8.88
C LEU A 4 2.06 11.41 8.83
N VAL A 5 1.44 11.49 7.65
CA VAL A 5 0.12 12.14 7.46
C VAL A 5 -0.97 11.38 8.21
N LEU A 6 -1.06 10.05 8.01
CA LEU A 6 -2.06 9.23 8.68
C LEU A 6 -1.80 9.13 10.20
N GLY A 7 -0.53 9.07 10.60
CA GLY A 7 -0.12 9.14 12.00
C GLY A 7 -0.55 10.43 12.67
N TYR A 8 -0.32 11.56 12.01
CA TYR A 8 -0.76 12.87 12.51
C TYR A 8 -2.29 12.95 12.57
N LEU A 9 -3.02 12.43 11.57
CA LEU A 9 -4.48 12.41 11.59
C LEU A 9 -5.03 11.62 12.78
N ILE A 10 -4.53 10.39 13.01
CA ILE A 10 -4.94 9.58 14.17
C ILE A 10 -4.58 10.27 15.48
N LEU A 11 -3.40 10.89 15.57
CA LEU A 11 -3.00 11.62 16.76
C LEU A 11 -3.97 12.77 17.07
N ASN A 12 -4.40 13.54 16.08
CA ASN A 12 -5.40 14.59 16.28
C ASN A 12 -6.77 14.06 16.68
N LEU A 13 -7.15 12.87 16.19
CA LEU A 13 -8.46 12.28 16.48
C LEU A 13 -8.54 11.60 17.84
N THR A 14 -7.44 11.02 18.33
CA THR A 14 -7.46 10.16 19.53
C THR A 14 -6.49 10.53 20.62
N ASP A 15 -5.60 11.50 20.37
CA ASP A 15 -4.56 11.97 21.28
C ASP A 15 -3.68 10.82 21.85
N SER A 16 -3.56 9.72 21.09
CA SER A 16 -2.97 8.48 21.55
C SER A 16 -1.81 8.04 20.66
N ALA A 17 -0.58 8.13 21.18
CA ALA A 17 0.62 7.63 20.51
C ALA A 17 0.57 6.11 20.25
N PHE A 18 -0.16 5.35 21.09
CA PHE A 18 -0.35 3.92 20.89
C PHE A 18 -1.11 3.61 19.60
N GLN A 19 -2.17 4.38 19.32
CA GLN A 19 -2.97 4.20 18.10
C GLN A 19 -2.20 4.62 16.84
N VAL A 20 -1.32 5.61 16.94
CA VAL A 20 -0.40 5.95 15.85
C VAL A 20 0.53 4.76 15.54
N GLY A 21 1.06 4.10 16.58
CA GLY A 21 1.86 2.88 16.42
C GLY A 21 1.11 1.74 15.75
N LEU A 22 -0.19 1.59 16.05
CA LEU A 22 -1.04 0.57 15.41
C LEU A 22 -1.13 0.75 13.89
N ILE A 23 -1.02 1.96 13.35
CA ILE A 23 -1.03 2.17 11.90
C ILE A 23 0.06 1.34 11.22
N ALA A 24 1.30 1.36 11.76
CA ALA A 24 2.40 0.58 11.21
C ALA A 24 2.13 -0.93 11.31
N VAL A 25 1.47 -1.38 12.37
CA VAL A 25 1.08 -2.77 12.58
C VAL A 25 0.05 -3.21 11.55
N PHE A 26 -1.06 -2.46 11.39
CA PHE A 26 -2.10 -2.76 10.41
C PHE A 26 -1.60 -2.72 8.96
N LEU A 27 -0.61 -1.88 8.68
CA LEU A 27 0.01 -1.79 7.36
C LEU A 27 0.89 -3.01 7.04
N ASN A 28 1.50 -3.63 8.05
CA ASN A 28 2.43 -4.75 7.87
C ASN A 28 1.81 -6.13 8.16
N ILE A 29 0.75 -6.23 8.97
CA ILE A 29 0.03 -7.48 9.26
C ILE A 29 -0.39 -8.26 8.00
N PRO A 30 -0.93 -7.62 6.94
CA PRO A 30 -1.40 -8.35 5.76
C PRO A 30 -0.26 -9.02 5.00
N ARG A 31 0.96 -8.49 5.11
CA ARG A 31 2.12 -8.92 4.32
C ARG A 31 2.45 -10.40 4.50
N PRO A 32 2.77 -10.90 5.69
CA PRO A 32 3.07 -12.32 5.88
C PRO A 32 1.88 -13.23 5.56
N LEU A 33 0.65 -12.79 5.81
CA LEU A 33 -0.55 -13.59 5.56
C LEU A 33 -0.83 -13.76 4.06
N LEU A 34 -0.62 -12.70 3.28
CA LEU A 34 -0.90 -12.68 1.86
C LEU A 34 0.32 -13.01 0.99
N ALA A 35 1.54 -13.03 1.55
CA ALA A 35 2.77 -13.35 0.81
C ALA A 35 2.69 -14.72 0.10
N LEU A 36 2.08 -15.72 0.72
CA LEU A 36 1.85 -17.04 0.12
C LEU A 36 0.94 -16.97 -1.12
N PHE A 37 -0.09 -16.13 -1.08
CA PHE A 37 -1.02 -15.95 -2.20
C PHE A 37 -0.47 -15.00 -3.27
N ALA A 38 0.41 -14.09 -2.88
CA ALA A 38 1.04 -13.11 -3.75
C ALA A 38 1.84 -13.78 -4.87
N GLY A 39 2.60 -14.84 -4.55
CA GLY A 39 3.36 -15.60 -5.55
C GLY A 39 2.45 -16.24 -6.60
N LEU A 40 1.35 -16.87 -6.15
CA LEU A 40 0.38 -17.48 -7.06
C LEU A 40 -0.33 -16.46 -7.95
N LEU A 41 -0.66 -15.28 -7.43
CA LEU A 41 -1.28 -14.19 -8.19
C LEU A 41 -0.29 -13.56 -9.19
N ALA A 42 0.97 -13.38 -8.79
CA ALA A 42 2.01 -12.81 -9.64
C ALA A 42 2.30 -13.68 -10.87
N ASP A 43 2.20 -15.01 -10.74
CA ASP A 43 2.46 -15.93 -11.84
C ASP A 43 1.29 -16.04 -12.84
N ARG A 44 0.07 -15.65 -12.45
CA ARG A 44 -1.15 -15.91 -13.25
C ARG A 44 -1.84 -14.67 -13.81
N LEU A 45 -1.58 -13.48 -13.29
CA LEU A 45 -2.27 -12.25 -13.68
C LEU A 45 -1.37 -11.34 -14.49
N ASP A 46 -1.96 -10.67 -15.50
CA ASP A 46 -1.28 -9.62 -16.26
C ASP A 46 -0.81 -8.50 -15.32
N ARG A 47 0.52 -8.35 -15.20
CA ARG A 47 1.19 -7.30 -14.40
C ARG A 47 0.58 -5.91 -14.55
N ARG A 48 0.21 -5.52 -15.78
CA ARG A 48 -0.38 -4.21 -16.06
C ARG A 48 -1.74 -4.05 -15.39
N ARG A 49 -2.54 -5.13 -15.33
CA ARG A 49 -3.83 -5.13 -14.66
C ARG A 49 -3.67 -5.07 -13.14
N ILE A 50 -2.67 -5.76 -12.59
CA ILE A 50 -2.32 -5.68 -11.16
C ILE A 50 -1.96 -4.23 -10.79
N LEU A 51 -1.02 -3.61 -11.51
CA LEU A 51 -0.58 -2.23 -11.21
C LEU A 51 -1.73 -1.22 -11.32
N ILE A 52 -2.57 -1.33 -12.36
CA ILE A 52 -3.76 -0.47 -12.50
C ILE A 52 -4.74 -0.70 -11.35
N GLY A 53 -4.98 -1.95 -10.95
CA GLY A 53 -5.84 -2.29 -9.82
C GLY A 53 -5.32 -1.75 -8.48
N THR A 54 -4.02 -1.88 -8.23
CA THR A 54 -3.36 -1.33 -7.04
C THR A 54 -3.51 0.18 -6.98
N HIS A 55 -3.16 0.88 -8.06
CA HIS A 55 -3.27 2.34 -8.11
C HIS A 55 -4.72 2.80 -8.00
N ALA A 56 -5.67 2.13 -8.65
CA ALA A 56 -7.10 2.43 -8.49
C ALA A 56 -7.57 2.24 -7.05
N THR A 57 -7.09 1.19 -6.36
CA THR A 57 -7.40 0.94 -4.95
C THR A 57 -6.86 2.06 -4.07
N TYR A 58 -5.60 2.49 -4.26
CA TYR A 58 -5.02 3.60 -3.52
C TYR A 58 -5.76 4.91 -3.75
N LEU A 59 -6.14 5.18 -4.99
CA LEU A 59 -6.90 6.38 -5.34
C LEU A 59 -8.30 6.37 -4.71
N GLY A 60 -8.96 5.20 -4.68
CA GLY A 60 -10.22 5.00 -4.00
C GLY A 60 -10.12 5.22 -2.48
N LEU A 61 -9.11 4.63 -1.83
CA LEU A 61 -8.87 4.81 -0.39
C LEU A 61 -8.58 6.27 -0.04
N ALA A 62 -7.72 6.93 -0.80
CA ALA A 62 -7.39 8.35 -0.60
C ALA A 62 -8.64 9.24 -0.77
N THR A 63 -9.46 8.97 -1.79
CA THR A 63 -10.70 9.71 -2.03
C THR A 63 -11.72 9.48 -0.91
N ALA A 64 -11.86 8.25 -0.42
CA ALA A 64 -12.76 7.93 0.68
C ALA A 64 -12.37 8.66 1.97
N ILE A 65 -11.09 8.64 2.34
CA ILE A 65 -10.58 9.37 3.51
C ILE A 65 -10.76 10.88 3.33
N LEU A 66 -10.50 11.42 2.14
CA LEU A 66 -10.71 12.84 1.84
C LEU A 66 -12.18 13.25 2.01
N LEU A 67 -13.12 12.46 1.50
CA LEU A 67 -14.55 12.74 1.63
C LEU A 67 -15.00 12.72 3.10
N LEU A 68 -14.54 11.75 3.88
CA LEU A 68 -14.81 11.67 5.32
C LEU A 68 -14.21 12.86 6.09
N LEU A 69 -13.03 13.32 5.67
CA LEU A 69 -12.38 14.48 6.27
C LEU A 69 -13.17 15.77 6.00
N ILE A 70 -13.68 15.93 4.77
CA ILE A 70 -14.49 17.10 4.39
C ILE A 70 -15.88 17.05 5.03
N SER A 71 -16.48 15.86 5.20
CA SER A 71 -17.78 15.72 5.87
C SER A 71 -17.69 15.90 7.39
N GLY A 72 -16.50 15.74 7.97
CA GLY A 72 -16.29 15.81 9.42
C GLY A 72 -16.59 14.51 10.16
N ASP A 73 -16.95 13.43 9.45
CA ASP A 73 -17.29 12.12 10.03
C ASP A 73 -16.09 11.17 10.12
N VAL A 74 -14.87 11.70 9.93
CA VAL A 74 -13.65 10.88 9.97
C VAL A 74 -13.44 10.31 11.38
N GLN A 75 -13.58 8.99 11.47
CA GLN A 75 -13.31 8.23 12.69
C GLN A 75 -12.05 7.37 12.54
N PRO A 76 -11.34 7.06 13.64
CA PRO A 76 -10.08 6.31 13.62
C PRO A 76 -10.16 4.95 12.90
N TRP A 77 -11.30 4.25 13.01
CA TRP A 77 -11.48 2.94 12.40
C TRP A 77 -11.46 3.00 10.86
N HIS A 78 -11.90 4.11 10.24
CA HIS A 78 -11.80 4.29 8.79
C HIS A 78 -10.35 4.26 8.33
N VAL A 79 -9.46 4.90 9.09
CA VAL A 79 -8.02 4.92 8.82
C VAL A 79 -7.44 3.51 8.98
N PHE A 80 -7.79 2.79 10.05
CA PHE A 80 -7.32 1.42 10.27
C PHE A 80 -7.75 0.46 9.16
N ILE A 81 -8.99 0.54 8.68
CA ILE A 81 -9.45 -0.25 7.52
C ILE A 81 -8.67 0.16 6.27
N ALA A 82 -8.49 1.46 6.03
CA ALA A 82 -7.76 1.95 4.86
C ALA A 82 -6.30 1.45 4.84
N VAL A 83 -5.59 1.50 5.97
CA VAL A 83 -4.20 1.01 6.02
C VAL A 83 -4.10 -0.50 5.98
N LEU A 84 -5.11 -1.23 6.44
CA LEU A 84 -5.19 -2.68 6.29
C LEU A 84 -5.35 -3.09 4.81
N VAL A 85 -6.31 -2.47 4.11
CA VAL A 85 -6.54 -2.71 2.67
C VAL A 85 -5.31 -2.28 1.86
N GLN A 86 -4.71 -1.14 2.22
CA GLN A 86 -3.48 -0.70 1.59
C GLN A 86 -2.35 -1.71 1.79
N GLY A 87 -2.14 -2.17 3.02
CA GLY A 87 -1.14 -3.20 3.34
C GLY A 87 -1.35 -4.47 2.54
N ALA A 88 -2.60 -4.92 2.38
CA ALA A 88 -2.95 -6.08 1.56
C ALA A 88 -2.65 -5.87 0.07
N THR A 89 -2.96 -4.69 -0.46
CA THR A 89 -2.72 -4.35 -1.87
C THR A 89 -1.22 -4.19 -2.18
N ARG A 90 -0.45 -3.69 -1.21
CA ARG A 90 1.02 -3.49 -1.34
C ARG A 90 1.76 -4.81 -1.58
N VAL A 91 1.22 -5.92 -1.08
CA VAL A 91 1.80 -7.26 -1.24
C VAL A 91 1.89 -7.69 -2.70
N THR A 92 0.94 -7.26 -3.54
CA THR A 92 0.95 -7.58 -4.97
C THR A 92 1.71 -6.54 -5.81
N ASP A 93 1.87 -5.32 -5.30
CA ASP A 93 2.58 -4.23 -5.98
C ASP A 93 4.09 -4.48 -6.05
N ASP A 94 4.70 -4.85 -4.93
CA ASP A 94 6.15 -5.05 -4.81
C ASP A 94 6.72 -6.08 -5.82
N PRO A 95 6.16 -7.31 -5.98
CA PRO A 95 6.64 -8.25 -6.98
C PRO A 95 6.29 -7.81 -8.42
N ALA A 96 5.11 -7.24 -8.65
CA ALA A 96 4.71 -6.79 -9.99
C ALA A 96 5.63 -5.68 -10.52
N ARG A 97 6.04 -4.74 -9.65
CA ARG A 97 6.98 -3.67 -9.98
C ARG A 97 8.37 -4.23 -10.29
N ARG A 98 8.90 -5.13 -9.44
CA ARG A 98 10.22 -5.75 -9.66
C ARG A 98 10.29 -6.53 -10.97
N THR A 99 9.25 -7.32 -11.29
CA THR A 99 9.18 -8.06 -12.55
C THR A 99 8.98 -7.13 -13.75
N ALA A 100 8.21 -6.04 -13.62
CA ALA A 100 8.06 -5.06 -14.69
C ALA A 100 9.38 -4.33 -15.01
N ILE A 101 10.16 -3.97 -13.99
CA ILE A 101 11.51 -3.43 -14.16
C ILE A 101 12.41 -4.45 -14.85
N SER A 102 12.32 -5.73 -14.46
CA SER A 102 13.09 -6.82 -15.06
C SER A 102 12.79 -7.00 -16.55
N ASP A 103 11.51 -6.95 -16.94
CA ASP A 103 11.08 -7.12 -18.33
C ASP A 103 11.36 -5.90 -19.22
N LEU A 104 11.32 -4.69 -18.65
CA LEU A 104 11.59 -3.45 -19.39
C LEU A 104 13.09 -3.17 -19.58
N ALA A 105 13.92 -3.55 -18.62
CA ALA A 105 15.37 -3.29 -18.67
C ALA A 105 16.13 -4.31 -19.55
N GLY A 106 15.58 -5.52 -19.73
CA GLY A 106 16.30 -6.65 -20.31
C GLY A 106 17.41 -7.16 -19.38
N HIS A 107 17.82 -8.42 -19.55
CA HIS A 107 18.79 -9.10 -18.66
C HIS A 107 20.12 -8.34 -18.49
N GLU A 108 20.45 -7.48 -19.45
CA GLU A 108 21.71 -6.74 -19.60
C GLU A 108 21.78 -5.50 -18.70
N HIS A 109 20.64 -4.91 -18.32
CA HIS A 109 20.59 -3.65 -17.55
C HIS A 109 19.94 -3.79 -16.16
N LEU A 110 19.63 -5.02 -15.71
CA LEU A 110 19.00 -5.28 -14.41
C LEU A 110 19.73 -4.63 -13.23
N ALA A 111 21.07 -4.70 -13.23
CA ALA A 111 21.87 -4.11 -12.16
C ALA A 111 21.79 -2.58 -12.11
N SER A 112 21.74 -1.90 -13.26
CA SER A 112 21.58 -0.43 -13.34
C SER A 112 20.14 0.01 -13.06
N ALA A 113 19.14 -0.81 -13.44
CA ALA A 113 17.74 -0.50 -13.17
C ALA A 113 17.42 -0.63 -11.66
N MET A 114 17.96 -1.66 -10.99
CA MET A 114 17.82 -1.80 -9.53
C MET A 114 18.58 -0.72 -8.76
N SER A 115 19.71 -0.20 -9.26
CA SER A 115 20.44 0.88 -8.59
C SER A 115 19.73 2.24 -8.68
N LEU A 116 18.77 2.40 -9.59
CA LEU A 116 17.93 3.59 -9.69
C LEU A 116 16.71 3.54 -8.74
N GLU A 117 16.41 2.38 -8.16
CA GLU A 117 15.24 2.16 -7.28
C GLU A 117 15.55 2.43 -5.79
N THR A 118 16.82 2.65 -5.43
CA THR A 118 17.28 3.08 -4.09
C THR A 118 17.27 4.59 -3.94
#